data_AF-A0A9P9SZB1-F1
#
_entry.id   AF-A0A9P9SZB1-F1
#
_cell.length_a   1.000
_cell.length_b   1.000
_cell.length_c   1.000
_cell.angle_alpha   90.00
_cell.angle_beta   90.00
_cell.angle_gamma   90.00
#
_symmetry.space_group_name_H-M   'P 1'
#
loop_
_entity.id
_entity.type
_entity.pdbx_description
1 polymer ?
#
loop_
_entity_poly.entity_id
_entity_poly.type
_entity_poly.pdbx_seq_one_letter_code
_entity_poly.pdbx_strand_id
1 'polypeptide(L)'
;MKLNSYDMFALILCSRLCGIFVAVFNLTTLLTDKEIVLLVTINATVALLFSAMQLFKNDFSKYFSHHQYEIESRQLGDLQEAHRRRILGLKSEHKNDLNPFKGLVHRANARYLRLEGEYDWITTAYQDQMRTTQEQEDRIDYLQSKLQEIGQASPSTRQPYSAPPSQLQFAKPPRRSRGSIAAGAPSPLSQVTGAGEIEDQ
;
A
#
# COMPACT_ATOMS: atom_id res chain seq x y z
N MET A 1 -8.17 -24.16 -64.52
CA MET A 1 -9.26 -23.17 -64.32
C MET A 1 -9.71 -23.24 -62.86
N LYS A 2 -9.78 -22.10 -62.15
CA LYS A 2 -10.34 -22.05 -60.78
C LYS A 2 -11.85 -21.84 -60.92
N LEU A 3 -12.65 -22.85 -60.58
CA LEU A 3 -14.11 -22.76 -60.62
C LEU A 3 -14.60 -21.78 -59.54
N ASN A 4 -15.47 -20.84 -59.91
CA ASN A 4 -16.06 -19.89 -58.98
C ASN A 4 -17.11 -20.62 -58.10
N SER A 5 -17.45 -20.06 -56.93
CA SER A 5 -18.44 -20.67 -56.03
C SER A 5 -19.82 -20.81 -56.69
N TYR A 6 -20.13 -19.96 -57.67
CA TYR A 6 -21.33 -20.07 -58.49
C TYR A 6 -21.25 -21.26 -59.46
N ASP A 7 -20.11 -21.47 -60.11
CA ASP A 7 -19.93 -22.57 -61.06
C ASP A 7 -20.02 -23.93 -60.35
N MET A 8 -19.42 -24.05 -59.16
CA MET A 8 -19.52 -25.27 -58.35
C MET A 8 -20.96 -25.55 -57.91
N PHE A 9 -21.70 -24.51 -57.52
CA PHE A 9 -23.11 -24.63 -57.16
C PHE A 9 -23.97 -25.03 -58.36
N ALA A 10 -23.77 -24.38 -59.51
CA ALA A 10 -24.48 -24.69 -60.75
C ALA A 10 -24.22 -26.14 -61.19
N LEU A 11 -22.97 -26.62 -61.12
CA LEU A 11 -22.63 -28.00 -61.46
C LEU A 11 -23.27 -29.02 -60.50
N ILE A 12 -23.27 -28.75 -59.19
CA ILE A 12 -23.94 -29.61 -58.20
C ILE A 12 -25.45 -29.61 -58.42
N LEU A 13 -26.06 -28.45 -58.71
CA LEU A 13 -27.49 -28.36 -58.97
C LEU A 13 -27.88 -29.05 -60.28
N CYS A 14 -27.10 -28.86 -61.34
CA CYS A 14 -27.30 -29.54 -62.63
C CYS A 14 -27.12 -31.06 -62.52
N SER A 15 -26.12 -31.54 -61.77
CA SER A 15 -25.96 -33.00 -61.54
C SER A 15 -27.10 -33.59 -60.73
N ARG A 16 -27.62 -32.88 -59.73
CA ARG A 16 -28.81 -33.28 -58.94
C ARG A 16 -30.07 -33.31 -59.79
N LEU A 17 -30.32 -32.26 -60.58
CA LEU A 17 -31.48 -32.21 -61.49
C LEU A 17 -31.40 -33.31 -62.55
N CYS A 18 -30.22 -33.56 -63.14
CA CYS A 18 -30.02 -34.64 -64.10
C CYS A 18 -30.30 -36.02 -63.48
N GLY A 19 -29.83 -36.25 -62.24
CA GLY A 19 -30.16 -37.47 -61.48
C GLY A 19 -31.67 -37.64 -61.23
N ILE A 20 -32.38 -36.54 -60.95
CA ILE A 20 -33.84 -36.56 -60.78
C ILE A 20 -34.54 -36.85 -62.11
N PHE A 21 -34.13 -36.22 -63.22
CA PHE A 21 -34.70 -36.50 -64.54
C PHE A 21 -34.50 -37.96 -64.96
N VAL A 22 -33.32 -38.52 -64.75
CA VAL A 22 -33.03 -39.93 -65.04
C VAL A 22 -33.84 -40.87 -64.14
N ALA A 23 -34.00 -40.54 -62.85
CA ALA A 23 -34.81 -41.33 -61.93
C ALA A 23 -36.29 -41.29 -62.29
N VAL A 24 -36.84 -40.12 -62.61
CA VAL A 24 -38.24 -39.95 -63.06
C VAL A 24 -38.48 -40.72 -64.35
N PHE A 25 -37.55 -40.67 -65.31
CA PHE A 25 -37.68 -41.38 -66.58
C PHE A 25 -37.61 -42.92 -66.44
N ASN A 26 -36.83 -43.43 -65.48
CA ASN A 26 -36.68 -44.87 -65.26
C ASN A 26 -37.72 -45.47 -64.29
N LEU A 27 -38.34 -44.66 -63.43
CA LEU A 27 -39.31 -45.09 -62.39
C LEU A 27 -40.70 -44.44 -62.57
N THR A 28 -41.06 -44.11 -63.82
CA THR A 28 -42.33 -43.43 -64.19
C THR A 28 -43.59 -44.12 -63.65
N THR A 29 -43.52 -45.41 -63.32
CA THR A 29 -44.65 -46.21 -62.81
C THR A 29 -44.76 -46.24 -61.29
N LEU A 30 -43.73 -45.84 -60.55
CA LEU A 30 -43.68 -45.88 -59.08
C LEU A 30 -43.73 -44.50 -58.41
N LEU A 31 -43.28 -43.44 -59.09
CA LEU A 31 -43.31 -42.09 -58.52
C LEU A 31 -44.68 -41.45 -58.69
N THR A 32 -45.19 -40.86 -57.60
CA THR A 32 -46.42 -40.07 -57.66
C THR A 32 -46.13 -38.59 -57.90
N ASP A 33 -47.03 -37.88 -58.58
CA ASP A 33 -46.86 -36.45 -58.94
C ASP A 33 -46.50 -35.55 -57.75
N LYS A 34 -46.98 -35.90 -56.54
CA LYS A 34 -46.69 -35.16 -55.29
C LYS A 34 -45.21 -35.22 -54.91
N GLU A 35 -44.54 -36.35 -55.14
CA GLU A 35 -43.12 -36.55 -54.81
C GLU A 35 -42.22 -35.79 -55.78
N ILE A 36 -42.62 -35.72 -57.06
CA ILE A 36 -41.93 -34.93 -58.09
C ILE A 36 -42.02 -33.44 -57.74
N VAL A 37 -43.21 -32.96 -57.37
CA VAL A 37 -43.41 -31.56 -56.94
C VAL A 37 -42.58 -31.24 -55.68
N LEU A 38 -42.52 -32.15 -54.72
CA LEU A 38 -41.69 -31.98 -53.52
C LEU A 38 -40.20 -31.88 -53.86
N LEU A 39 -39.68 -32.75 -54.74
CA LEU A 39 -38.28 -32.70 -55.16
C LEU A 39 -37.94 -31.40 -55.90
N VAL A 40 -38.82 -30.92 -56.78
CA VAL A 40 -38.61 -29.66 -57.50
C VAL A 40 -38.63 -28.47 -56.55
N THR A 41 -39.60 -28.42 -55.62
CA THR A 41 -39.73 -27.33 -54.65
C THR A 41 -38.54 -27.26 -53.69
N ILE A 42 -38.02 -28.39 -53.22
CA ILE A 42 -36.80 -28.44 -52.39
C ILE A 42 -35.58 -27.92 -53.17
N ASN A 43 -35.42 -28.29 -54.44
CA ASN A 43 -34.29 -27.78 -55.23
C ASN A 43 -34.44 -26.27 -55.52
N ALA A 44 -35.67 -25.80 -55.77
CA ALA A 44 -35.95 -24.38 -55.98
C ALA A 44 -35.67 -23.56 -54.72
N THR A 45 -36.05 -24.04 -53.53
CA THR A 45 -35.79 -23.33 -52.27
C THR A 45 -34.30 -23.27 -51.94
N VAL A 46 -33.55 -24.34 -52.18
CA VAL A 46 -32.09 -24.35 -52.01
C VAL A 46 -31.40 -23.38 -52.97
N ALA A 47 -31.83 -23.31 -54.23
CA ALA A 47 -31.32 -22.36 -55.21
C ALA A 47 -31.62 -20.90 -54.83
N LEU A 48 -32.84 -20.63 -54.35
CA LEU A 48 -33.24 -19.30 -53.90
C LEU A 48 -32.45 -18.87 -52.65
N LEU A 49 -32.30 -19.75 -51.67
CA LEU A 49 -31.51 -19.46 -50.46
C LEU A 49 -30.03 -19.22 -50.80
N PHE A 50 -29.43 -20.04 -51.67
CA PHE A 50 -28.03 -19.86 -52.06
C PHE A 50 -27.81 -18.56 -52.82
N SER A 51 -28.70 -18.22 -53.76
CA SER A 51 -28.64 -16.96 -54.50
C SER A 51 -28.85 -15.75 -53.58
N ALA A 52 -29.81 -15.81 -52.66
CA ALA A 52 -30.01 -14.79 -51.63
C ALA A 52 -28.75 -14.62 -50.76
N MET A 53 -28.15 -15.71 -50.26
CA MET A 53 -26.93 -15.63 -49.45
C MET A 53 -25.77 -14.99 -50.23
N GLN A 54 -25.61 -15.27 -51.51
CA GLN A 54 -24.55 -14.64 -52.32
C GLN A 54 -24.80 -13.17 -52.61
N LEU A 55 -26.06 -12.79 -52.84
CA LEU A 55 -26.44 -11.38 -53.02
C LEU A 55 -26.16 -10.58 -51.75
N PHE A 56 -26.52 -11.10 -50.59
CA PHE A 56 -26.37 -10.39 -49.32
C PHE A 56 -24.97 -10.50 -48.70
N LYS A 57 -24.11 -11.41 -49.16
CA LYS A 57 -22.76 -11.64 -48.59
C LYS A 57 -21.93 -10.35 -48.53
N ASN A 58 -21.96 -9.57 -49.60
CA ASN A 58 -21.17 -8.34 -49.70
C ASN A 58 -21.78 -7.22 -48.85
N ASP A 59 -23.10 -7.15 -48.76
CA ASP A 59 -23.80 -6.13 -47.97
C ASP A 59 -23.61 -6.33 -46.47
N PHE A 60 -23.65 -7.58 -45.99
CA PHE A 60 -23.33 -7.88 -44.60
C PHE A 60 -21.88 -7.52 -44.27
N SER A 61 -20.92 -7.94 -45.11
CA SER A 61 -19.51 -7.58 -44.89
C SER A 61 -19.29 -6.07 -44.90
N LYS A 62 -19.99 -5.34 -45.80
CA LYS A 62 -19.87 -3.89 -45.90
C LYS A 62 -20.48 -3.18 -44.68
N TYR A 63 -21.65 -3.62 -44.22
CA TYR A 63 -22.29 -3.12 -43.01
C TYR A 63 -21.41 -3.34 -41.77
N PHE A 64 -20.88 -4.54 -41.58
CA PHE A 64 -19.97 -4.82 -40.47
C PHE A 64 -18.68 -4.00 -40.57
N SER A 65 -18.07 -3.90 -41.77
CA SER A 65 -16.86 -3.12 -41.95
C SER A 65 -17.05 -1.62 -41.68
N HIS A 66 -18.24 -1.09 -41.99
CA HIS A 66 -18.55 0.33 -41.74
C HIS A 66 -18.65 0.62 -40.23
N HIS A 67 -19.27 -0.28 -39.46
CA HIS A 67 -19.44 -0.08 -38.03
C HIS A 67 -18.27 -0.59 -37.18
N GLN A 68 -17.40 -1.43 -37.75
CA GLN A 68 -16.24 -1.99 -37.05
C GLN A 68 -15.33 -0.89 -36.50
N TYR A 69 -14.99 0.11 -37.30
CA TYR A 69 -14.12 1.21 -36.85
C TYR A 69 -14.73 2.03 -35.69
N GLU A 70 -16.04 2.28 -35.75
CA GLU A 70 -16.75 3.02 -34.69
C GLU A 70 -16.81 2.20 -33.39
N ILE A 71 -16.99 0.89 -33.49
CA ILE A 71 -17.00 -0.02 -32.34
C ILE A 71 -15.59 -0.11 -31.74
N GLU A 72 -14.56 -0.32 -32.56
CA GLU A 72 -13.16 -0.41 -32.12
C GLU A 72 -12.70 0.89 -31.45
N SER A 73 -13.03 2.05 -32.01
CA SER A 73 -12.66 3.34 -31.43
C SER A 73 -13.34 3.60 -30.08
N ARG A 74 -14.62 3.21 -29.93
CA ARG A 74 -15.31 3.26 -28.62
C ARG A 74 -14.69 2.33 -27.60
N GLN A 75 -14.40 1.08 -27.99
CA GLN A 75 -13.76 0.11 -27.11
C GLN A 75 -12.36 0.56 -26.65
N LEU A 76 -11.59 1.17 -27.55
CA LEU A 76 -10.29 1.78 -27.20
C LEU A 76 -10.45 2.94 -26.22
N GLY A 77 -11.44 3.80 -26.42
CA GLY A 77 -11.76 4.90 -25.50
C GLY A 77 -12.13 4.39 -24.11
N ASP A 78 -13.01 3.39 -24.04
CA ASP A 78 -13.42 2.77 -22.78
C ASP A 78 -12.25 2.09 -22.06
N LEU A 79 -11.39 1.39 -22.80
CA LEU A 79 -10.20 0.76 -22.25
C LEU A 79 -9.22 1.79 -21.69
N GLN A 80 -8.99 2.89 -22.40
CA GLN A 80 -8.13 3.97 -21.94
C GLN A 80 -8.68 4.64 -20.68
N GLU A 81 -9.99 4.88 -20.63
CA GLU A 81 -10.64 5.48 -19.45
C GLU A 81 -10.63 4.53 -18.25
N ALA A 82 -10.88 3.23 -18.46
CA ALA A 82 -10.76 2.22 -17.41
C ALA A 82 -9.33 2.13 -16.87
N HIS A 83 -8.33 2.17 -17.75
CA HIS A 83 -6.91 2.21 -17.38
C HIS A 83 -6.57 3.46 -16.57
N ARG A 84 -7.05 4.64 -17.01
CA ARG A 84 -6.87 5.91 -16.30
C ARG A 84 -7.45 5.85 -14.89
N ARG A 85 -8.68 5.35 -14.74
CA ARG A 85 -9.34 5.18 -13.43
C ARG A 85 -8.56 4.24 -12.53
N ARG A 86 -8.06 3.12 -13.07
CA ARG A 86 -7.25 2.17 -12.31
C ARG A 86 -5.93 2.78 -11.81
N ILE A 87 -5.23 3.52 -12.66
CA ILE A 87 -3.99 4.23 -12.25
C ILE A 87 -4.28 5.24 -11.13
N LEU A 88 -5.36 6.02 -11.27
CA LEU A 88 -5.74 7.00 -10.25
C LEU A 88 -6.11 6.33 -8.92
N GLY A 89 -6.85 5.21 -8.97
CA GLY A 89 -7.15 4.39 -7.80
C GLY A 89 -5.88 3.90 -7.11
N LEU A 90 -4.97 3.27 -7.87
CA LEU A 90 -3.72 2.75 -7.36
C LEU A 90 -2.82 3.84 -6.74
N LYS A 91 -2.78 5.04 -7.35
CA LYS A 91 -2.04 6.19 -6.81
C LYS A 91 -2.63 6.68 -5.49
N SER A 92 -3.96 6.67 -5.38
CA SER A 92 -4.67 7.04 -4.15
C SER A 92 -4.40 6.03 -3.04
N GLU A 93 -4.53 4.73 -3.32
CA GLU A 93 -4.23 3.64 -2.38
C GLU A 93 -2.78 3.73 -1.90
N HIS A 94 -1.83 3.86 -2.83
CA HIS A 94 -0.43 4.03 -2.48
C HIS A 94 -0.18 5.24 -1.57
N LYS A 95 -0.83 6.39 -1.83
CA LYS A 95 -0.71 7.58 -0.98
C LYS A 95 -1.30 7.34 0.42
N ASN A 96 -2.42 6.63 0.49
CA ASN A 96 -3.07 6.28 1.75
C ASN A 96 -2.20 5.36 2.60
N ASP A 97 -1.45 4.45 1.98
CA ASP A 97 -0.51 3.54 2.68
C ASP A 97 0.80 4.24 3.07
N LEU A 98 1.28 5.17 2.25
CA LEU A 98 2.56 5.84 2.45
C LEU A 98 2.53 6.89 3.57
N ASN A 99 1.40 7.54 3.79
CA ASN A 99 1.21 8.52 4.86
C ASN A 99 1.39 7.94 6.29
N PRO A 100 0.72 6.84 6.68
CA PRO A 100 0.91 6.24 8.00
C PRO A 100 2.34 5.71 8.15
N PHE A 101 2.94 5.16 7.10
CA PHE A 101 4.33 4.71 7.14
C PHE A 101 5.31 5.86 7.45
N LYS A 102 5.15 7.02 6.78
CA LYS A 102 5.92 8.24 7.12
C LYS A 102 5.70 8.66 8.57
N GLY A 103 4.46 8.61 9.05
CA GLY A 103 4.15 8.90 10.45
C GLY A 103 4.87 7.98 11.43
N LEU A 104 4.96 6.68 11.13
CA LEU A 104 5.69 5.71 11.94
C LEU A 104 7.19 5.99 11.93
N VAL A 105 7.78 6.28 10.77
CA VAL A 105 9.20 6.63 10.66
C VAL A 105 9.52 7.89 11.47
N HIS A 106 8.72 8.94 11.37
CA HIS A 106 8.92 10.15 12.17
C HIS A 106 8.80 9.89 13.67
N ARG A 107 7.82 9.08 14.09
CA ARG A 107 7.65 8.71 15.50
C ARG A 107 8.83 7.89 16.02
N ALA A 108 9.33 6.94 15.22
CA ALA A 108 10.50 6.14 15.57
C ALA A 108 11.74 7.03 15.68
N ASN A 109 11.95 7.95 14.73
CA ASN A 109 13.06 8.90 14.76
C ASN A 109 13.01 9.82 15.98
N ALA A 110 11.83 10.34 16.33
CA ALA A 110 11.68 11.17 17.53
C ALA A 110 12.00 10.39 18.82
N ARG A 111 11.62 9.11 18.90
CA ARG A 111 11.98 8.23 20.02
C ARG A 111 13.48 7.97 20.07
N TYR A 112 14.10 7.76 18.92
CA TYR A 112 15.55 7.56 18.83
C TYR A 112 16.32 8.79 19.32
N LEU A 113 16.00 9.98 18.81
CA LEU A 113 16.63 11.23 19.24
C LEU A 113 16.46 11.49 20.74
N ARG A 114 15.29 11.16 21.29
CA ARG A 114 15.06 11.25 22.73
C ARG A 114 15.96 10.29 23.51
N LEU A 115 16.04 9.04 23.08
CA LEU A 115 16.87 8.02 23.73
C LEU A 115 18.35 8.38 23.66
N GLU A 116 18.81 8.90 22.52
CA GLU A 116 20.16 9.41 22.33
C GLU A 116 20.47 10.56 23.31
N GLY A 117 19.56 11.54 23.42
CA GLY A 117 19.73 12.62 24.39
C GLY A 117 19.70 12.16 25.85
N GLU A 118 18.87 11.17 26.19
CA GLU A 118 18.86 10.55 27.53
C GLU A 118 20.18 9.80 27.79
N TYR A 119 20.70 9.08 26.79
CA TYR A 119 21.97 8.37 26.88
C TYR A 119 23.16 9.32 27.08
N ASP A 120 23.23 10.40 26.32
CA ASP A 120 24.27 11.42 26.44
C ASP A 120 24.23 12.11 27.80
N TRP A 121 23.03 12.43 28.29
CA TRP A 121 22.84 13.01 29.62
C TRP A 121 23.31 12.06 30.73
N ILE A 122 22.91 10.78 30.70
CA ILE A 122 23.34 9.79 31.68
C ILE A 122 24.86 9.62 31.66
N THR A 123 25.43 9.51 30.47
CA THR A 123 26.88 9.33 30.30
C THR A 123 27.65 10.52 30.86
N THR A 124 27.18 11.74 30.58
CA THR A 124 27.79 12.97 31.10
C THR A 124 27.66 13.06 32.62
N ALA A 125 26.47 12.78 33.16
CA ALA A 125 26.22 12.80 34.59
C ALA A 125 27.10 11.77 35.33
N TYR A 126 27.27 10.58 34.74
CA TYR A 126 28.13 9.53 35.29
C TYR A 126 29.61 9.94 35.28
N GLN A 127 30.09 10.55 34.20
CA GLN A 127 31.46 11.06 34.12
C GLN A 127 31.72 12.16 35.15
N ASP A 128 30.77 13.09 35.31
CA ASP A 128 30.87 14.15 36.30
C ASP A 128 30.87 13.57 37.72
N GLN A 129 30.01 12.59 37.99
CA GLN A 129 30.01 11.86 39.27
C GLN A 129 31.38 11.23 39.54
N MET A 130 31.95 10.49 38.59
CA MET A 130 33.27 9.86 38.74
C MET A 130 34.39 10.88 38.99
N ARG A 131 34.33 12.04 38.32
CA ARG A 131 35.26 13.14 38.56
C ARG A 131 35.10 13.68 39.98
N THR A 132 33.86 13.95 40.43
CA THR A 132 33.62 14.51 41.77
C THR A 132 34.04 13.55 42.88
N THR A 133 33.86 12.23 42.69
CA THR A 133 34.31 11.22 43.66
C THR A 133 35.83 11.19 43.73
N GLN A 134 36.53 11.21 42.59
CA GLN A 134 37.99 11.28 42.55
C GLN A 134 38.52 12.55 43.26
N GLU A 135 37.93 13.72 42.98
CA GLU A 135 38.35 14.98 43.63
C GLU A 135 38.09 14.96 45.15
N GLN A 136 37.07 14.24 45.61
CA GLN A 136 36.82 14.05 47.04
C GLN A 136 37.83 13.11 47.68
N GLU A 137 38.15 11.99 47.04
CA GLU A 137 39.17 11.05 47.49
C GLU A 137 40.54 11.73 47.59
N ASP A 138 40.97 12.46 46.55
CA ASP A 138 42.23 13.21 46.54
C ASP A 138 42.30 14.24 47.69
N ARG A 139 41.18 14.92 47.99
CA ARG A 139 41.09 15.86 49.11
C ARG A 139 41.18 15.15 50.46
N ILE A 140 40.55 13.99 50.60
CA ILE A 140 40.62 13.18 51.82
C ILE A 140 42.07 12.73 52.05
N ASP A 141 42.74 12.22 51.01
CA ASP A 141 44.14 11.78 51.08
C ASP A 141 45.08 12.95 51.41
N TYR A 142 44.87 14.12 50.80
CA TYR A 142 45.61 15.32 51.13
C TYR A 142 45.41 15.75 52.59
N LEU A 143 44.17 15.79 53.08
CA LEU A 143 43.89 16.13 54.48
C LEU A 143 44.47 15.10 55.44
N GLN A 144 44.41 13.82 55.11
CA GLN A 144 44.97 12.73 55.91
C GLN A 144 46.49 12.83 56.00
N SER A 145 47.18 13.10 54.88
CA SER A 145 48.63 13.34 54.88
C SER A 145 49.00 14.57 55.72
N LYS A 146 48.26 15.68 55.58
CA LYS A 146 48.48 16.89 56.40
C LYS A 146 48.26 16.66 57.89
N LEU A 147 47.23 15.90 58.27
CA LEU A 147 46.99 15.54 59.66
C LEU A 147 48.12 14.68 60.24
N GLN A 148 48.65 13.73 59.46
CA GLN A 148 49.81 12.93 59.87
C GLN A 148 51.07 13.79 60.05
N GLU A 149 51.34 14.72 59.13
CA GLU A 149 52.46 15.68 59.24
C GLU A 149 52.34 16.53 60.52
N ILE A 150 51.16 17.10 60.80
CA ILE A 150 50.92 17.92 61.99
C ILE A 150 51.03 17.08 63.28
N GLY A 151 50.54 15.85 63.25
CA GLY A 151 50.64 14.90 64.37
C GLY A 151 52.08 14.49 64.67
N GLN A 152 52.99 14.55 63.69
CA GLN A 152 54.42 14.28 63.87
C GLN A 152 55.25 15.54 64.14
N ALA A 153 54.76 16.74 63.77
CA ALA A 153 55.50 18.00 63.87
C ALA A 153 55.28 18.79 65.18
N SER A 154 54.38 18.39 66.07
CA SER A 154 54.18 19.07 67.36
C SER A 154 54.64 18.22 68.55
N PRO A 155 55.56 18.72 69.41
CA PRO A 155 55.60 18.25 70.78
C PRO A 155 54.28 18.62 71.46
N SER A 156 53.78 17.75 72.33
CA SER A 156 52.55 17.92 73.07
C SER A 156 52.48 19.28 73.77
N THR A 157 51.58 20.19 73.35
CA THR A 157 50.89 21.20 74.21
C THR A 157 50.13 22.24 73.37
N ARG A 158 48.92 21.90 72.91
CA ARG A 158 47.73 22.78 72.95
C ARG A 158 46.60 22.15 72.16
N GLN A 159 45.48 21.91 72.85
CA GLN A 159 44.20 21.59 72.22
C GLN A 159 43.77 22.72 71.28
N PRO A 160 43.18 22.44 70.11
CA PRO A 160 42.75 23.50 69.21
C PRO A 160 41.45 24.12 69.72
N TYR A 161 41.39 25.45 69.61
CA TYR A 161 40.25 26.27 69.96
C TYR A 161 39.02 25.86 69.14
N SER A 162 37.92 25.60 69.85
CA SER A 162 36.57 25.53 69.31
C SER A 162 36.29 26.75 68.43
N ALA A 163 35.93 26.52 67.17
CA ALA A 163 35.53 27.58 66.25
C ALA A 163 34.36 28.41 66.83
N PRO A 164 34.34 29.75 66.65
CA PRO A 164 33.24 30.58 67.13
C PRO A 164 31.96 30.30 66.32
N PRO A 165 30.78 30.20 66.96
CA PRO A 165 29.52 29.75 66.35
C PRO A 165 28.83 30.81 65.48
N SER A 166 29.58 31.70 64.83
CA SER A 166 29.00 32.89 64.19
C SER A 166 29.67 33.21 62.87
N GLN A 167 29.35 32.48 61.79
CA GLN A 167 29.39 32.98 60.40
C GLN A 167 28.88 32.00 59.31
N LEU A 168 27.93 31.12 59.62
CA LEU A 168 27.18 30.37 58.59
C LEU A 168 25.75 30.91 58.51
N GLN A 169 25.59 32.15 58.01
CA GLN A 169 24.32 32.55 57.41
C GLN A 169 24.24 31.90 56.03
N PHE A 170 23.68 30.70 55.97
CA PHE A 170 23.16 30.21 54.71
C PHE A 170 21.99 31.11 54.31
N ALA A 171 22.15 31.83 53.20
CA ALA A 171 21.04 32.53 52.58
C ALA A 171 19.89 31.53 52.38
N LYS A 172 18.69 31.88 52.86
CA LYS A 172 17.51 31.02 52.72
C LYS A 172 17.35 30.69 51.23
N PRO A 173 17.18 29.41 50.85
CA PRO A 173 16.98 29.06 49.45
C PRO A 173 15.74 29.79 48.92
N PRO A 174 15.74 30.20 47.65
CA PRO A 174 14.65 30.97 47.08
C PRO A 174 13.35 30.17 47.22
N ARG A 175 12.36 30.77 47.91
CA ARG A 175 11.00 30.24 47.95
C ARG A 175 10.49 30.17 46.51
N ARG A 176 10.25 28.95 46.00
CA ARG A 176 9.46 28.74 44.79
C ARG A 176 8.12 29.44 44.98
N SER A 177 7.94 30.60 44.35
CA SER A 177 6.61 31.12 44.07
C SER A 177 5.94 30.10 43.16
N ARG A 178 4.94 29.39 43.67
CA ARG A 178 3.93 28.74 42.81
C ARG A 178 3.22 29.88 42.06
N GLY A 179 3.80 30.29 40.95
CA GLY A 179 3.11 31.07 39.95
C GLY A 179 1.90 30.27 39.51
N SER A 180 0.72 30.86 39.71
CA SER A 180 -0.56 30.57 39.07
C SER A 180 -0.51 29.38 38.11
N ILE A 181 -0.98 28.23 38.59
CA ILE A 181 -1.41 27.14 37.73
C ILE A 181 -2.61 27.69 36.96
N ALA A 182 -2.36 28.25 35.78
CA ALA A 182 -3.38 28.33 34.76
C ALA A 182 -3.93 26.91 34.57
N ALA A 183 -5.24 26.80 34.69
CA ALA A 183 -5.98 25.54 34.65
C ALA A 183 -5.53 24.64 33.48
N GLY A 184 -5.01 23.44 33.78
CA GLY A 184 -4.97 22.34 32.80
C GLY A 184 -3.64 21.64 32.53
N ALA A 185 -2.52 21.97 33.18
CA ALA A 185 -1.27 21.20 33.00
C ALA A 185 -1.10 20.11 34.09
N PRO A 186 -1.08 18.80 33.74
CA PRO A 186 -0.87 17.75 34.72
C PRO A 186 0.58 17.73 35.23
N SER A 187 0.72 17.47 36.54
CA SER A 187 1.98 17.25 37.24
C SER A 187 2.75 16.06 36.63
N PRO A 188 4.08 16.13 36.44
CA PRO A 188 4.88 15.02 35.92
C PRO A 188 4.90 13.78 36.83
N LEU A 189 4.39 13.87 38.07
CA LEU A 189 4.27 12.73 38.99
C LEU A 189 2.94 11.96 38.87
N SER A 190 1.89 12.53 38.26
CA SER A 190 0.60 11.84 38.15
C SER A 190 0.53 10.85 36.98
N GLN A 191 1.56 10.76 36.14
CA GLN A 191 1.63 9.83 35.01
C GLN A 191 2.16 8.43 35.38
N VAL A 192 2.62 8.21 36.62
CA VAL A 192 3.21 6.92 37.01
C VAL A 192 2.27 6.03 37.84
N THR A 193 1.16 6.57 38.37
CA THR A 193 0.22 5.80 39.21
C THR A 193 -1.07 5.38 38.52
N GLY A 194 -1.26 5.70 37.23
CA GLY A 194 -2.51 5.45 36.50
C GLY A 194 -2.49 4.29 35.52
N ALA A 195 -1.58 3.32 35.66
CA ALA A 195 -1.43 2.18 34.75
C ALA A 195 -1.83 0.83 35.36
N GLY A 196 -2.60 0.82 36.46
CA GLY A 196 -2.90 -0.39 37.24
C GLY A 196 -4.36 -0.81 37.38
N GLU A 197 -5.34 -0.06 36.87
CA GLU A 197 -6.77 -0.38 37.09
C GLU A 197 -7.60 -0.14 35.83
N ILE A 198 -7.39 -0.94 34.76
CA ILE A 198 -8.44 -1.24 33.78
C ILE A 198 -8.18 -2.68 33.26
N GLU A 199 -8.50 -3.67 34.08
CA GLU A 199 -8.79 -5.04 33.64
C GLU A 199 -9.77 -5.61 34.67
N ASP A 200 -11.07 -5.40 34.38
CA ASP A 200 -12.20 -6.25 34.79
C ASP A 200 -13.51 -5.45 34.66
N GLN A 201 -14.10 -5.51 33.45
CA GLN A 201 -15.55 -5.61 33.19
C GLN A 201 -15.83 -5.75 31.70
#